data_AF-A0A5B1CJQ6-F1
#
_entry.id   AF-A0A5B1CJQ6-F1
#
_cell.length_a   1.000
_cell.length_b   1.000
_cell.length_c   1.000
_cell.angle_alpha   90.00
_cell.angle_beta   90.00
_cell.angle_gamma   90.00
#
_symmetry.space_group_name_H-M   'P 1'
#
loop_
_entity.id
_entity.type
_entity.pdbx_description
1 polymer ?
#
loop_
_entity_poly.entity_id
_entity_poly.type
_entity_poly.pdbx_seq_one_letter_code
_entity_poly.pdbx_strand_id
1 'polypeptide(L)'
;MSKPELRPLHFDRLEEAIAEVDRLASMEVTTVGQYSFGQILEHLARTFDVVSGHTDLPFKPSLPMKIFARIIRPIVLNGKPKPGFKLPPKAQDLFWPTEDVDVSQALDHFRQAVGRYQTIGPIPKHVFFGNMTRQQHDDLQCRHCELHLGFVKPVA
;
A
#
# COMPACT_ATOMS: atom_id res chain seq x y z
N MET A 1 -3.64 -4.32 25.70
CA MET A 1 -2.52 -4.46 24.75
C MET A 1 -2.16 -3.07 24.24
N SER A 2 -0.90 -2.66 24.40
CA SER A 2 -0.37 -1.40 23.83
C SER A 2 -0.42 -1.46 22.30
N LYS A 3 -0.58 -0.31 21.63
CA LYS A 3 -0.53 -0.24 20.17
C LYS A 3 0.89 -0.64 19.69
N PRO A 4 1.02 -1.42 18.60
CA PRO A 4 2.33 -1.77 18.06
C PRO A 4 3.10 -0.50 17.65
N GLU A 5 4.37 -0.42 18.03
CA GLU A 5 5.23 0.71 17.72
C GLU A 5 5.85 0.55 16.33
N LEU A 6 5.38 1.35 15.37
CA LEU A 6 5.87 1.32 14.00
C LEU A 6 7.24 1.95 13.88
N ARG A 7 8.08 1.39 13.02
CA ARG A 7 9.34 1.99 12.62
C ARG A 7 9.03 3.27 11.85
N PRO A 8 9.60 4.43 12.22
CA PRO A 8 9.38 5.65 11.47
C PRO A 8 10.02 5.52 10.09
N LEU A 9 9.24 5.75 9.05
CA LEU A 9 9.66 5.76 7.65
C LEU A 9 9.17 7.05 6.99
N HIS A 10 9.97 7.55 6.07
CA HIS A 10 9.60 8.64 5.17
C HIS A 10 10.24 8.41 3.81
N PHE A 11 9.46 8.51 2.73
CA PHE A 11 9.91 8.41 1.35
C PHE A 11 9.49 9.65 0.57
N ASP A 12 10.46 10.39 0.04
CA ASP A 12 10.22 11.53 -0.83
C ASP A 12 9.85 11.08 -2.24
N ARG A 13 10.30 9.88 -2.62
CA ARG A 13 10.07 9.29 -3.94
C ARG A 13 9.72 7.81 -3.84
N LEU A 14 8.90 7.34 -4.79
CA LEU A 14 8.44 5.95 -4.79
C LEU A 14 9.62 4.96 -4.93
N GLU A 15 10.69 5.34 -5.62
CA GLU A 15 11.89 4.50 -5.75
C GLU A 15 12.54 4.17 -4.40
N GLU A 16 12.42 5.06 -3.40
CA GLU A 16 12.95 4.82 -2.05
C GLU A 16 12.14 3.75 -1.32
N ALA A 17 10.82 3.75 -1.49
CA ALA A 17 9.96 2.70 -0.95
C ALA A 17 10.24 1.34 -1.60
N ILE A 18 10.46 1.31 -2.92
CA ILE A 18 10.82 0.09 -3.67
C ILE A 18 12.17 -0.45 -3.20
N ALA A 19 13.17 0.41 -3.07
CA ALA A 19 14.49 0.02 -2.57
C ALA A 19 14.42 -0.50 -1.12
N GLU A 20 13.54 0.06 -0.28
CA GLU A 20 13.33 -0.43 1.08
C GLU A 20 12.69 -1.83 1.10
N VAL A 21 11.74 -2.11 0.19
CA VAL A 21 11.18 -3.46 0.03
C VAL A 21 12.28 -4.46 -0.33
N ASP A 22 13.11 -4.15 -1.33
CA ASP A 22 14.20 -5.02 -1.76
C ASP A 22 15.21 -5.23 -0.61
N ARG A 23 15.54 -4.17 0.13
CA ARG A 23 16.43 -4.25 1.29
C ARG A 23 15.86 -5.18 2.36
N LEU A 24 14.60 -4.99 2.76
CA LEU A 24 13.95 -5.82 3.78
C LEU A 24 13.82 -7.28 3.35
N ALA A 25 13.55 -7.55 2.07
CA ALA A 25 13.47 -8.92 1.55
C ALA A 25 14.83 -9.62 1.43
N SER A 26 15.93 -8.88 1.46
CA SER A 26 17.29 -9.44 1.44
C SER A 26 17.84 -9.81 2.81
N MET A 27 17.07 -9.60 3.89
CA MET A 27 17.53 -9.81 5.27
C MET A 27 16.46 -10.47 6.13
N GLU A 28 16.88 -10.95 7.30
CA GLU A 28 15.95 -11.45 8.29
C GLU A 28 15.15 -10.29 8.90
N VAL A 29 13.83 -10.46 8.95
CA VAL A 29 12.90 -9.46 9.47
C VAL A 29 11.86 -10.11 10.38
N THR A 30 11.36 -9.32 11.33
CA THR A 30 10.16 -9.63 12.10
C THR A 30 9.09 -8.60 11.82
N THR A 31 7.83 -8.95 12.04
CA THR A 31 6.73 -7.99 11.97
C THR A 31 6.14 -7.73 13.35
N VAL A 32 5.76 -6.48 13.60
CA VAL A 32 4.84 -6.14 14.68
C VAL A 32 3.41 -6.15 14.10
N GLY A 33 2.41 -6.60 14.86
CA GLY A 33 1.01 -6.63 14.39
C GLY A 33 0.53 -8.02 13.96
N GLN A 34 -0.46 -8.07 13.06
CA GLN A 34 -1.19 -9.29 12.71
C GLN A 34 -0.76 -9.94 11.39
N TYR A 35 -0.03 -9.23 10.55
CA TYR A 35 0.33 -9.67 9.21
C TYR A 35 1.82 -10.00 9.13
N SER A 36 2.14 -11.08 8.42
CA SER A 36 3.52 -11.44 8.09
C SER A 36 4.09 -10.48 7.04
N PHE A 37 5.41 -10.53 6.83
CA PHE A 37 6.04 -9.67 5.83
C PHE A 37 5.56 -10.00 4.40
N GLY A 38 5.42 -11.28 4.06
CA GLY A 38 4.88 -11.70 2.75
C GLY A 38 3.45 -11.19 2.53
N GLN A 39 2.58 -11.24 3.55
CA GLN A 39 1.23 -10.68 3.46
C GLN A 39 1.22 -9.16 3.28
N ILE A 40 2.17 -8.45 3.92
CA ILE A 40 2.34 -7.00 3.74
C ILE A 40 2.78 -6.67 2.31
N LEU A 41 3.74 -7.41 1.74
CA LEU A 41 4.18 -7.22 0.36
C LEU A 41 3.05 -7.49 -0.64
N GLU A 42 2.32 -8.58 -0.43
CA GLU A 42 1.16 -8.94 -1.26
C GLU A 42 0.07 -7.86 -1.19
N HIS A 43 -0.19 -7.29 -0.01
CA HIS A 43 -1.12 -6.17 0.16
C HIS A 43 -0.73 -4.94 -0.66
N LEU A 44 0.57 -4.58 -0.63
CA LEU A 44 1.09 -3.47 -1.42
C LEU A 44 0.97 -3.77 -2.92
N ALA A 45 1.34 -4.98 -3.36
CA ALA A 45 1.23 -5.41 -4.76
C ALA A 45 -0.21 -5.30 -5.30
N ARG A 46 -1.18 -5.85 -4.57
CA ARG A 46 -2.61 -5.77 -4.93
C ARG A 46 -3.12 -4.33 -5.01
N THR A 47 -2.56 -3.42 -4.20
CA THR A 47 -2.91 -2.00 -4.26
C THR A 47 -2.40 -1.35 -5.55
N PHE A 48 -1.18 -1.67 -5.98
CA PHE A 48 -0.65 -1.24 -7.28
C PHE A 48 -1.46 -1.80 -8.44
N ASP A 49 -1.92 -3.05 -8.37
CA ASP A 49 -2.78 -3.63 -9.39
C ASP A 49 -4.11 -2.90 -9.54
N VAL A 50 -4.74 -2.55 -8.41
CA VAL A 50 -5.99 -1.79 -8.44
C VAL A 50 -5.77 -0.38 -8.98
N VAL A 51 -4.72 0.31 -8.54
CA VAL A 51 -4.42 1.67 -9.00
C VAL A 51 -4.03 1.71 -10.48
N SER A 52 -3.35 0.68 -10.98
CA SER A 52 -2.98 0.55 -12.40
C SER A 52 -4.13 0.06 -13.29
N GLY A 53 -5.26 -0.35 -12.70
CA GLY A 53 -6.39 -0.92 -13.43
C GLY A 53 -6.16 -2.35 -13.92
N HIS A 54 -5.13 -3.03 -13.40
CA HIS A 54 -4.91 -4.45 -13.65
C HIS A 54 -5.96 -5.33 -12.96
N THR A 55 -6.43 -4.89 -11.78
CA THR A 55 -7.45 -5.57 -10.98
C THR A 55 -8.59 -4.61 -10.64
N ASP A 56 -9.83 -5.03 -10.88
CA ASP A 56 -11.01 -4.27 -10.50
C ASP A 56 -11.33 -4.39 -9.01
N LEU A 57 -11.87 -3.32 -8.42
CA LEU A 57 -12.45 -3.41 -7.07
C LEU A 57 -13.78 -4.18 -7.10
N PRO A 58 -14.05 -5.06 -6.11
CA PRO A 58 -15.30 -5.80 -6.01
C PRO A 58 -16.48 -4.92 -5.56
N PHE A 59 -16.28 -3.61 -5.40
CA PHE A 59 -17.30 -2.66 -5.00
C PHE A 59 -17.06 -1.29 -5.62
N LYS A 60 -18.15 -0.52 -5.77
CA LYS A 60 -18.10 0.87 -6.21
C LYS A 60 -18.36 1.79 -5.01
N PRO A 61 -17.45 2.71 -4.66
CA PRO A 61 -17.68 3.65 -3.57
C PRO A 61 -18.90 4.52 -3.86
N SER A 62 -19.72 4.77 -2.84
CA SER A 62 -20.89 5.64 -2.94
C SER A 62 -20.47 7.09 -3.22
N LEU A 63 -21.37 7.90 -3.77
CA LEU A 63 -21.09 9.31 -4.06
C LEU A 63 -20.65 10.10 -2.81
N PRO A 64 -21.30 9.95 -1.63
CA PRO A 64 -20.84 10.59 -0.41
C PRO A 64 -19.42 10.19 -0.01
N MET A 65 -19.06 8.90 -0.14
CA MET A 65 -17.69 8.43 0.13
C MET A 65 -16.68 9.09 -0.79
N LYS A 66 -16.99 9.22 -2.09
CA LYS A 66 -16.09 9.88 -3.06
C LYS A 66 -15.93 11.37 -2.76
N ILE A 67 -16.97 12.04 -2.30
CA ILE A 67 -16.90 13.46 -1.90
C ILE A 67 -16.02 13.60 -0.66
N PHE A 68 -16.29 12.81 0.38
CA PHE A 68 -15.51 12.83 1.61
C PHE A 68 -14.03 12.50 1.37
N ALA A 69 -13.74 11.47 0.56
CA ALA A 69 -12.38 11.11 0.19
C ALA A 69 -11.61 12.28 -0.46
N ARG A 70 -12.25 13.05 -1.35
CA ARG A 70 -11.63 14.22 -1.96
C ARG A 70 -11.32 15.34 -0.96
N ILE A 71 -12.17 15.52 0.05
CA ILE A 71 -11.96 16.52 1.10
C ILE A 71 -10.75 16.14 1.97
N ILE A 72 -10.62 14.87 2.34
CA ILE A 72 -9.50 14.40 3.19
C ILE A 72 -8.22 14.12 2.41
N ARG A 73 -8.25 14.14 1.07
CA ARG A 73 -7.09 13.81 0.22
C ARG A 73 -5.82 14.60 0.59
N PRO A 74 -5.82 15.93 0.76
CA PRO A 74 -4.61 16.66 1.13
C PRO A 74 -4.04 16.20 2.48
N ILE A 75 -4.91 15.79 3.42
CA ILE A 75 -4.50 15.27 4.72
C ILE A 75 -3.86 13.90 4.57
N VAL A 76 -4.39 13.05 3.68
CA VAL A 76 -3.83 11.72 3.40
C VAL A 76 -2.49 11.82 2.69
N LEU A 77 -2.36 12.71 1.70
CA LEU A 77 -1.14 12.86 0.90
C LEU A 77 0.01 13.51 1.70
N ASN A 78 -0.30 14.48 2.57
CA ASN A 78 0.73 15.23 3.32
C ASN A 78 0.87 14.77 4.78
N GLY A 79 -0.02 13.91 5.25
CA GLY A 79 -0.09 13.51 6.64
C GLY A 79 0.65 12.21 6.92
N LYS A 80 0.93 11.96 8.21
CA LYS A 80 1.43 10.66 8.65
C LYS A 80 0.29 9.63 8.54
N PRO A 81 0.47 8.54 7.80
CA PRO A 81 -0.53 7.49 7.73
C PRO A 81 -0.73 6.88 9.12
N LYS A 82 -1.98 6.61 9.51
CA LYS A 82 -2.32 6.04 10.82
C LYS A 82 -2.87 4.63 10.65
N PRO A 83 -2.39 3.65 11.43
CA PRO A 83 -2.96 2.31 11.41
C PRO A 83 -4.37 2.30 12.01
N GLY A 84 -5.16 1.28 11.67
CA GLY A 84 -6.47 1.02 12.26
C GLY A 84 -7.67 1.49 11.44
N PHE A 85 -7.47 1.95 10.21
CA PHE A 85 -8.57 2.13 9.26
C PHE A 85 -9.14 0.75 8.88
N LYS A 86 -10.42 0.52 9.17
CA LYS A 86 -11.11 -0.73 8.82
C LYS A 86 -11.70 -0.63 7.43
N LEU A 87 -11.26 -1.51 6.54
CA LEU A 87 -11.87 -1.66 5.22
C LEU A 87 -13.23 -2.36 5.33
N PRO A 88 -14.17 -2.09 4.40
CA PRO A 88 -15.35 -2.95 4.24
C PRO A 88 -14.91 -4.41 4.00
N PRO A 89 -15.66 -5.43 4.45
CA PRO A 89 -15.25 -6.84 4.37
C PRO A 89 -14.79 -7.27 2.97
N LYS A 90 -15.56 -6.94 1.92
CA LYS A 90 -15.18 -7.27 0.52
C LYS A 90 -13.87 -6.63 0.06
N ALA A 91 -13.52 -5.47 0.61
CA ALA A 91 -12.25 -4.81 0.32
C ALA A 91 -11.12 -5.45 1.14
N GLN A 92 -11.41 -5.84 2.38
CA GLN A 92 -10.47 -6.58 3.23
C GLN A 92 -10.01 -7.86 2.55
N ASP A 93 -10.96 -8.68 2.06
CA ASP A 93 -10.66 -9.97 1.42
C ASP A 93 -9.87 -9.81 0.10
N LEU A 94 -10.12 -8.71 -0.63
CA LEU A 94 -9.35 -8.40 -1.83
C LEU A 94 -7.91 -8.03 -1.46
N PHE A 95 -7.73 -7.11 -0.52
CA PHE A 95 -6.44 -6.48 -0.26
C PHE A 95 -5.56 -7.25 0.71
N TRP A 96 -6.11 -8.15 1.51
CA TRP A 96 -5.35 -8.92 2.48
C TRP A 96 -5.51 -10.42 2.21
N PRO A 97 -4.43 -11.14 1.86
CA PRO A 97 -4.46 -12.60 1.83
C PRO A 97 -4.78 -13.13 3.23
N THR A 98 -5.55 -14.21 3.27
CA THR A 98 -5.92 -14.89 4.53
C THR A 98 -4.96 -16.01 4.88
N GLU A 99 -4.32 -16.55 3.85
CA GLU A 99 -3.24 -17.49 3.85
C GLU A 99 -1.89 -16.80 4.13
N ASP A 100 -0.94 -17.58 4.62
CA ASP A 100 0.45 -17.17 4.62
C ASP A 100 0.96 -17.05 3.18
N VAL A 101 1.75 -16.01 2.92
CA VAL A 101 2.35 -15.76 1.61
C VAL A 101 3.85 -15.79 1.77
N ASP A 102 4.54 -16.57 0.92
CA ASP A 102 5.99 -16.60 0.88
C ASP A 102 6.55 -15.24 0.45
N VAL A 103 7.63 -14.79 1.11
CA VAL A 103 8.21 -13.47 0.86
C VAL A 103 8.75 -13.34 -0.57
N SER A 104 9.35 -14.40 -1.12
CA SER A 104 9.89 -14.36 -2.49
C SER A 104 8.78 -14.26 -3.53
N GLN A 105 7.70 -15.03 -3.34
CA GLN A 105 6.51 -14.95 -4.19
C GLN A 105 5.86 -13.56 -4.14
N ALA A 106 5.66 -13.01 -2.93
CA ALA A 106 5.06 -11.69 -2.76
C ALA A 106 5.95 -10.57 -3.33
N LEU A 107 7.28 -10.70 -3.22
CA LEU A 107 8.24 -9.76 -3.78
C LEU A 107 8.19 -9.74 -5.31
N ASP A 108 8.10 -10.91 -5.95
CA ASP A 108 7.97 -11.00 -7.40
C ASP A 108 6.67 -10.35 -7.88
N HIS A 109 5.57 -10.59 -7.18
CA HIS A 109 4.30 -9.92 -7.48
C HIS A 109 4.39 -8.41 -7.30
N PHE A 110 4.97 -7.94 -6.19
CA PHE A 110 5.19 -6.52 -5.92
C PHE A 110 5.98 -5.84 -7.05
N ARG A 111 7.10 -6.44 -7.47
CA ARG A 111 7.93 -5.91 -8.57
C ARG A 111 7.17 -5.84 -9.89
N GLN A 112 6.37 -6.85 -10.23
CA GLN A 112 5.55 -6.84 -11.44
C GLN A 112 4.45 -5.76 -11.37
N ALA A 113 3.77 -5.62 -10.23
CA ALA A 113 2.72 -4.64 -10.03
C ALA A 113 3.25 -3.19 -10.07
N VAL A 114 4.40 -2.94 -9.44
CA VAL A 114 5.11 -1.66 -9.52
C VAL A 114 5.57 -1.38 -10.95
N GLY A 115 6.14 -2.38 -11.64
CA GLY A 115 6.57 -2.24 -13.04
C GLY A 115 5.41 -1.86 -13.97
N ARG A 116 4.24 -2.49 -13.79
CA ARG A 116 3.00 -2.06 -14.44
C ARG A 116 2.70 -0.61 -14.11
N TYR A 117 2.55 -0.28 -12.84
CA TYR A 117 2.23 1.08 -12.37
C TYR A 117 3.17 2.16 -12.92
N GLN A 118 4.48 1.91 -12.98
CA GLN A 118 5.45 2.89 -13.46
C GLN A 118 5.32 3.17 -14.95
N THR A 119 4.93 2.16 -15.74
CA THR A 119 4.89 2.18 -17.20
C THR A 119 3.51 2.39 -17.80
N ILE A 120 2.44 2.33 -17.00
CA ILE A 120 1.10 2.65 -17.50
C ILE A 120 1.07 4.06 -18.07
N GLY A 121 0.22 4.26 -19.09
CA GLY A 121 -0.07 5.58 -19.67
C GLY A 121 -0.79 6.49 -18.66
N PRO A 122 -1.78 7.30 -19.06
CA PRO A 122 -2.55 8.05 -18.08
C PRO A 122 -3.09 7.13 -16.97
N ILE A 123 -2.72 7.40 -15.71
CA ILE A 123 -3.16 6.58 -14.57
C ILE A 123 -4.70 6.60 -14.52
N PRO A 124 -5.35 5.43 -14.40
CA PRO A 124 -6.79 5.36 -14.24
C PRO A 124 -7.28 6.24 -13.09
N LYS A 125 -8.51 6.75 -13.23
CA LYS A 125 -9.14 7.57 -12.19
C LYS A 125 -9.19 6.79 -10.87
N HIS A 126 -8.57 7.32 -9.82
CA HIS A 126 -8.55 6.69 -8.51
C HIS A 126 -9.99 6.50 -7.98
N VAL A 127 -10.29 5.30 -7.51
CA VAL A 127 -11.67 4.87 -7.19
C VAL A 127 -12.31 5.74 -6.08
N PHE A 128 -11.51 6.13 -5.07
CA PHE A 128 -11.91 7.06 -4.02
C PHE A 128 -11.61 8.54 -4.34
N PHE A 129 -10.35 8.87 -4.62
CA PHE A 129 -9.88 10.25 -4.75
C PHE A 129 -10.16 10.91 -6.12
N GLY A 130 -10.63 10.16 -7.11
CA GLY A 130 -10.92 10.68 -8.44
C GLY A 130 -9.65 10.99 -9.23
N ASN A 131 -9.68 12.10 -9.97
CA ASN A 131 -8.54 12.49 -10.81
C ASN A 131 -7.40 12.95 -9.91
N MET A 132 -6.22 12.38 -10.14
CA MET A 132 -4.98 12.69 -9.44
C MET A 132 -3.86 12.81 -10.47
N THR A 133 -2.89 13.66 -10.19
CA THR A 133 -1.65 13.71 -10.99
C THR A 133 -0.79 12.49 -10.71
N ARG A 134 0.19 12.20 -11.58
CA ARG A 134 1.21 11.17 -11.33
C ARG A 134 1.88 11.37 -9.96
N GLN A 135 2.32 12.59 -9.67
CA GLN A 135 2.93 12.93 -8.39
C GLN A 135 1.99 12.63 -7.20
N GLN A 136 0.71 12.99 -7.29
CA GLN A 136 -0.23 12.71 -6.21
C GLN A 136 -0.45 11.20 -6.00
N HIS A 137 -0.40 10.40 -7.07
CA HIS A 137 -0.42 8.95 -6.93
C HIS A 137 0.87 8.45 -6.27
N ASP A 138 2.03 8.92 -6.70
CA ASP A 138 3.33 8.54 -6.12
C ASP A 138 3.39 8.90 -4.63
N ASP A 139 2.99 10.11 -4.24
CA ASP A 139 2.91 10.56 -2.84
C ASP A 139 2.01 9.64 -2.00
N LEU A 140 0.84 9.25 -2.55
CA LEU A 140 -0.09 8.33 -1.89
C LEU A 140 0.55 6.97 -1.67
N GLN A 141 1.24 6.43 -2.68
CA GLN A 141 1.93 5.14 -2.58
C GLN A 141 3.10 5.20 -1.59
N CYS A 142 3.83 6.32 -1.53
CA CYS A 142 4.86 6.54 -0.50
C CYS A 142 4.24 6.47 0.91
N ARG A 143 3.18 7.24 1.20
CA ARG A 143 2.51 7.20 2.51
C ARG A 143 1.97 5.80 2.83
N HIS A 144 1.43 5.11 1.82
CA HIS A 144 0.93 3.75 2.00
C HIS A 144 2.05 2.77 2.34
N CYS A 145 3.17 2.81 1.62
CA CYS A 145 4.34 1.99 1.88
C CYS A 145 4.96 2.29 3.26
N GLU A 146 5.10 3.55 3.65
CA GLU A 146 5.62 3.94 4.98
C GLU A 146 4.83 3.30 6.12
N LEU A 147 3.49 3.30 6.01
CA LEU A 147 2.64 2.70 7.02
C LEU A 147 2.93 1.21 7.16
N HIS A 148 2.92 0.50 6.04
CA HIS A 148 2.98 -0.97 6.06
C HIS A 148 4.39 -1.49 6.30
N LEU A 149 5.42 -0.91 5.67
CA LEU A 149 6.81 -1.25 5.91
C LEU A 149 7.27 -0.83 7.32
N GLY A 150 6.56 0.12 7.96
CA GLY A 150 6.76 0.48 9.36
C GLY A 150 6.45 -0.66 10.34
N PHE A 151 5.62 -1.63 9.95
CA PHE A 151 5.39 -2.85 10.75
C PHE A 151 6.55 -3.86 10.64
N VAL A 152 7.43 -3.71 9.65
CA VAL A 152 8.55 -4.63 9.40
C VAL A 152 9.82 -4.11 10.06
N LYS A 153 10.45 -4.96 10.87
CA LYS A 153 11.64 -4.66 11.67
C LYS A 153 12.78 -5.59 11.25
N PRO A 154 13.92 -5.07 10.76
CA PRO A 154 15.13 -5.88 10.61
C PRO A 154 15.48 -6.55 11.93
N VAL A 155 15.85 -7.84 11.88
CA VAL A 155 16.47 -8.51 13.01
C VAL A 155 17.94 -8.05 13.06
N ALA A 156 18.41 -7.67 14.26
CA ALA A 156 19.76 -7.19 14.47
C ALA A 156 20.78 -8.35 14.51
#